data_AF-A0A7J5ED25-F1
#
_entry.id   AF-A0A7J5ED25-F1
#
_cell.length_a   1.000
_cell.length_b   1.000
_cell.length_c   1.000
_cell.angle_alpha   90.00
_cell.angle_beta   90.00
_cell.angle_gamma   90.00
#
_symmetry.space_group_name_H-M   'P 1'
#
loop_
_entity.id
_entity.type
_entity.pdbx_description
1 polymer ?
#
loop_
_entity_poly.entity_id
_entity_poly.type
_entity_poly.pdbx_seq_one_letter_code
_entity_poly.pdbx_strand_id
1 'polypeptide(L)'
;MIDRLQYLMKLHNLSASAFADKINVQRSSISHILSGRNKPSLELMQKVLVAFPKVNADWLILGNTSAEPVSIEVKKESTTETILPQEKTNPTPTPTHILGKQVKKVVIFYTDNTFEEISKV
;
A
#
# COMPACT_ATOMS: atom_id res chain seq x y z
N MET A 1 10.15 -0.75 9.06
CA MET A 1 10.60 -1.37 7.77
C MET A 1 11.06 -2.80 7.95
N ILE A 2 11.89 -3.10 8.95
CA ILE A 2 12.38 -4.44 9.27
C ILE A 2 11.21 -5.42 9.39
N ASP A 3 10.12 -5.01 10.06
CA ASP A 3 8.92 -5.83 10.25
C ASP A 3 8.27 -6.24 8.93
N ARG A 4 8.35 -5.41 7.89
CA ARG A 4 7.83 -5.72 6.55
C ARG A 4 8.70 -6.74 5.83
N LEU A 5 10.03 -6.66 5.98
CA LEU A 5 10.93 -7.67 5.46
C LEU A 5 10.70 -9.01 6.18
N GLN A 6 10.56 -8.98 7.51
CA GLN A 6 10.23 -10.16 8.31
C GLN A 6 8.85 -10.73 7.93
N TYR A 7 7.87 -9.87 7.64
CA TYR A 7 6.57 -10.29 7.14
C TYR A 7 6.68 -11.00 5.80
N LEU A 8 7.42 -10.44 4.84
CA LEU A 8 7.65 -11.10 3.55
C LEU A 8 8.36 -12.45 3.72
N MET A 9 9.35 -12.53 4.61
CA MET A 9 10.02 -13.78 4.93
C MET A 9 9.05 -14.83 5.48
N LYS A 10 8.19 -14.46 6.42
CA LYS A 10 7.17 -15.35 6.99
C LYS A 10 6.14 -15.80 5.96
N LEU A 11 5.62 -14.86 5.17
CA LEU A 11 4.62 -15.12 4.12
C LEU A 11 5.12 -16.13 3.08
N HIS A 12 6.41 -16.10 2.77
CA HIS A 12 7.04 -16.99 1.80
C HIS A 12 7.78 -18.18 2.44
N ASN A 13 7.66 -18.39 3.76
CA ASN A 13 8.37 -19.43 4.51
C ASN A 13 9.90 -19.43 4.29
N LEU A 14 10.51 -18.24 4.19
CA LEU A 14 11.95 -18.08 3.95
C LEU A 14 12.71 -17.78 5.24
N SER A 15 13.85 -18.46 5.42
CA SER A 15 14.86 -18.05 6.41
C SER A 15 15.59 -16.78 5.94
N ALA A 16 16.31 -16.11 6.85
CA ALA A 16 17.09 -14.91 6.50
C ALA A 16 18.12 -15.20 5.38
N SER A 17 18.75 -16.38 5.42
CA SER A 17 19.69 -16.80 4.38
C SER A 17 18.99 -17.06 3.05
N ALA A 18 17.87 -17.80 3.05
CA ALA A 18 17.12 -18.08 1.83
C ALA A 18 16.52 -16.80 1.21
N PHE A 19 16.10 -15.85 2.04
CA PHE A 19 15.65 -14.54 1.57
C PHE A 19 16.77 -13.75 0.90
N ALA A 20 17.97 -13.72 1.50
CA ALA A 20 19.14 -13.07 0.92
C ALA A 20 19.53 -13.69 -0.43
N ASP A 21 19.54 -15.02 -0.50
CA ASP A 21 19.85 -15.77 -1.72
C ASP A 21 18.81 -15.46 -2.81
N LYS A 22 17.51 -15.42 -2.46
CA LYS A 22 16.41 -15.14 -3.40
C LYS A 22 16.49 -13.75 -4.04
N ILE A 23 16.89 -12.74 -3.27
CA ILE A 23 17.02 -11.36 -3.78
C ILE A 23 18.44 -11.05 -4.27
N ASN A 24 19.32 -12.06 -4.32
CA ASN A 24 20.71 -11.95 -4.75
C ASN A 24 21.51 -10.85 -4.01
N VAL A 25 21.52 -10.93 -2.69
CA VAL A 25 22.35 -10.09 -1.81
C VAL A 25 23.11 -10.92 -0.79
N GLN A 26 24.17 -10.35 -0.22
CA GLN A 26 24.95 -11.01 0.80
C GLN A 26 24.12 -11.27 2.06
N ARG A 27 24.19 -12.49 2.61
CA ARG A 27 23.47 -12.91 3.83
C ARG A 27 23.76 -12.00 5.04
N SER A 28 24.98 -11.51 5.16
CA SER A 28 25.38 -10.55 6.20
C SER A 28 24.63 -9.23 6.09
N SER A 29 24.33 -8.76 4.88
CA SER A 29 23.54 -7.54 4.65
C SER A 29 22.15 -7.67 5.26
N ILE A 30 21.48 -8.79 4.99
CA ILE A 30 20.16 -9.08 5.59
C ILE A 30 20.26 -9.20 7.12
N SER A 31 21.27 -9.88 7.65
CA SER A 31 21.48 -9.99 9.10
C SER A 31 21.64 -8.64 9.80
N HIS A 32 22.46 -7.74 9.24
CA HIS A 32 22.67 -6.40 9.79
C HIS A 32 21.42 -5.51 9.72
N ILE A 33 20.58 -5.71 8.70
CA ILE A 33 19.31 -4.99 8.57
C ILE A 33 18.29 -5.51 9.57
N LEU A 34 18.15 -6.83 9.69
CA LEU A 34 17.21 -7.46 10.62
C LEU A 34 17.56 -7.17 12.08
N SER A 35 18.84 -6.96 12.41
CA SER A 35 19.29 -6.52 13.74
C SER A 35 19.14 -5.01 13.99
N GLY A 36 18.69 -4.25 13.00
CA GLY A 36 18.45 -2.81 13.15
C GLY A 36 19.70 -1.94 13.15
N ARG A 37 20.88 -2.53 12.91
CA ARG A 37 22.14 -1.76 12.86
C ARG A 37 22.26 -0.95 11.58
N ASN A 38 21.65 -1.42 10.48
CA ASN A 38 21.73 -0.79 9.17
C ASN A 38 20.33 -0.51 8.59
N LYS A 39 20.19 0.63 7.90
CA LYS A 39 19.03 0.88 7.04
C LYS A 39 19.19 0.12 5.70
N PRO A 40 18.11 -0.44 5.13
CA PRO A 40 18.09 -0.94 3.76
C PRO A 40 18.59 0.09 2.76
N SER A 41 19.47 -0.32 1.84
CA SER A 41 19.85 0.51 0.70
C SER A 41 18.74 0.55 -0.35
N LEU A 42 18.78 1.55 -1.23
CA LEU A 42 17.87 1.63 -2.38
C LEU A 42 18.01 0.40 -3.30
N GLU A 43 19.24 -0.05 -3.53
CA GLU A 43 19.51 -1.26 -4.33
C GLU A 43 18.83 -2.49 -3.72
N LEU A 44 18.88 -2.64 -2.40
CA LEU A 44 18.19 -3.73 -1.72
C LEU A 44 16.68 -3.64 -1.90
N MET A 45 16.10 -2.45 -1.77
CA MET A 45 14.66 -2.24 -2.01
C MET A 45 14.27 -2.63 -3.43
N GLN A 46 15.03 -2.21 -4.43
CA GLN A 46 14.80 -2.57 -5.83
C GLN A 46 14.85 -4.09 -6.03
N LYS A 47 15.87 -4.76 -5.48
CA LYS A 47 16.00 -6.22 -5.54
C LYS A 47 14.83 -6.94 -4.89
N VAL A 48 14.31 -6.42 -3.76
CA VAL A 48 13.09 -6.95 -3.12
C VAL A 48 11.88 -6.78 -4.04
N LEU A 49 11.66 -5.60 -4.63
CA LEU A 49 10.52 -5.37 -5.51
C LEU A 49 10.56 -6.24 -6.78
N VAL A 50 11.75 -6.45 -7.34
CA VAL A 50 11.95 -7.35 -8.48
C VAL A 50 11.68 -8.81 -8.10
N ALA A 51 12.17 -9.27 -6.95
CA ALA A 51 11.98 -10.65 -6.49
C ALA A 51 10.55 -10.95 -6.00
N PHE A 52 9.81 -9.92 -5.59
CA PHE A 52 8.46 -10.02 -5.08
C PHE A 52 7.52 -9.02 -5.79
N PRO A 53 7.12 -9.30 -7.05
CA PRO A 53 6.37 -8.34 -7.88
C PRO A 53 4.96 -8.02 -7.36
N LYS A 54 4.44 -8.80 -6.40
CA LYS A 54 3.17 -8.52 -5.71
C LYS A 54 3.31 -7.50 -4.58
N VAL A 55 4.53 -7.07 -4.25
CA VAL A 55 4.81 -6.12 -3.18
C VAL A 55 4.73 -4.70 -3.74
N ASN A 56 3.88 -3.89 -3.12
CA ASN A 56 3.79 -2.47 -3.44
C ASN A 56 5.00 -1.70 -2.84
N ALA A 57 5.62 -0.82 -3.63
CA ALA A 57 6.75 0.00 -3.23
C ALA A 57 6.40 0.97 -2.09
N ASP A 58 5.27 1.65 -2.16
CA ASP A 58 4.78 2.56 -1.11
C ASP A 58 4.57 1.82 0.21
N TRP A 59 3.99 0.61 0.14
CA TRP A 59 3.87 -0.24 1.31
C TRP A 59 5.25 -0.64 1.86
N LEU A 60 6.19 -1.03 1.01
CA LEU A 60 7.54 -1.47 1.43
C LEU A 60 8.41 -0.32 1.96
N ILE A 61 8.20 0.90 1.49
CA ILE A 61 9.00 2.08 1.83
C ILE A 61 8.31 2.86 2.95
N LEU A 62 7.10 3.36 2.70
CA LEU A 62 6.36 4.27 3.58
C LEU A 62 5.61 3.52 4.69
N GLY A 63 5.10 2.33 4.39
CA GLY A 63 4.41 1.49 5.37
C GLY A 63 2.91 1.71 5.36
N ASN A 64 2.46 2.52 4.40
CA ASN A 64 1.07 2.79 4.15
C ASN A 64 0.46 1.51 3.59
N THR A 65 -0.55 1.00 4.28
CA THR A 65 -1.40 -0.11 3.81
C THR A 65 -2.49 0.37 2.86
N SER A 66 -2.52 1.68 2.54
CA SER A 66 -3.53 2.26 1.67
C SER A 66 -3.41 1.63 0.29
N ALA A 67 -4.27 0.65 0.05
CA ALA A 67 -4.50 0.01 -1.24
C ALA A 67 -5.35 0.92 -2.14
N GLU A 68 -5.30 2.23 -1.93
CA GLU A 68 -5.88 3.15 -2.89
C GLU A 68 -4.93 3.21 -4.08
N PRO A 69 -5.41 2.86 -5.29
CA PRO A 69 -4.61 3.08 -6.48
C PRO A 69 -4.25 4.56 -6.47
N VAL A 70 -2.94 4.86 -6.41
CA VAL A 70 -2.43 6.19 -6.66
C VAL A 70 -2.91 6.54 -8.06
N SER A 71 -4.03 7.23 -8.13
CA SER A 71 -4.48 7.92 -9.31
C SER A 71 -3.47 9.03 -9.42
N ILE A 72 -2.42 8.79 -10.22
CA ILE A 72 -1.55 9.86 -10.68
C ILE A 72 -2.46 10.68 -11.60
N GLU A 73 -3.26 11.57 -11.01
CA GLU A 73 -3.79 12.71 -11.72
C GLU A 73 -2.58 13.54 -12.09
N VAL A 74 -2.05 13.28 -13.29
CA VAL A 74 -1.15 14.19 -13.96
C VAL A 74 -1.96 15.48 -14.11
N LYS A 75 -1.78 16.39 -13.16
CA LYS A 75 -2.32 17.75 -13.19
C LYS A 75 -1.68 18.43 -14.40
N LYS A 76 -2.30 18.27 -15.57
CA LYS A 76 -2.13 19.21 -16.68
C LYS A 76 -2.62 20.54 -16.13
N GLU A 77 -1.68 21.43 -15.88
CA GLU A 77 -1.97 22.84 -15.69
C GLU A 77 -2.74 23.32 -16.92
N SER A 78 -4.05 23.49 -16.76
CA SER A 78 -4.85 24.35 -17.59
C SER A 78 -5.64 25.24 -16.64
N THR A 79 -5.12 26.45 -16.52
CA THR A 79 -5.77 27.63 -15.96
C THR A 79 -7.17 27.78 -16.56
N THR A 80 -8.20 27.79 -15.72
CA THR A 80 -9.35 28.69 -15.88
C THR A 80 -10.01 28.86 -14.51
N GLU A 81 -10.08 30.12 -14.11
CA GLU A 81 -10.75 30.63 -12.92
C GLU A 81 -12.25 30.31 -12.97
N THR A 82 -12.86 29.98 -11.82
CA THR A 82 -14.17 30.50 -11.39
C THR A 82 -14.30 30.28 -9.88
N ILE A 83 -14.78 31.32 -9.21
CA ILE A 83 -14.72 31.61 -7.78
C ILE A 83 -16.10 31.27 -7.14
N LEU A 84 -16.07 30.93 -5.83
CA LEU A 84 -17.11 31.01 -4.78
C LEU A 84 -17.91 29.73 -4.45
N PRO A 85 -18.41 29.59 -3.19
CA PRO A 85 -17.67 29.58 -1.93
C PRO A 85 -17.98 28.32 -1.05
N GLN A 86 -17.07 28.04 -0.12
CA GLN A 86 -17.12 26.92 0.83
C GLN A 86 -18.32 26.99 1.79
N GLU A 87 -19.05 25.87 1.90
CA GLU A 87 -19.94 25.61 3.03
C GLU A 87 -19.42 24.41 3.83
N LYS A 88 -19.23 24.63 5.14
CA LYS A 88 -18.77 23.63 6.11
C LYS A 88 -19.89 22.63 6.39
N THR A 89 -19.71 21.36 6.02
CA THR A 89 -20.48 20.24 6.58
C THR A 89 -19.60 19.02 6.78
N ASN A 90 -19.68 18.41 7.97
CA ASN A 90 -19.02 17.17 8.40
C ASN A 90 -18.95 16.09 7.29
N PRO A 91 -17.85 15.32 7.17
CA PRO A 91 -17.83 14.17 6.27
C PRO A 91 -18.61 13.01 6.90
N THR A 92 -19.92 12.96 6.65
CA THR A 92 -20.64 11.69 6.60
C THR A 92 -20.11 10.90 5.40
N PRO A 93 -19.60 9.66 5.56
CA PRO A 93 -19.12 8.85 4.45
C PRO A 93 -20.31 8.38 3.61
N THR A 94 -20.80 9.25 2.75
CA THR A 94 -21.75 8.89 1.70
C THR A 94 -20.93 8.38 0.51
N PRO A 95 -21.26 7.22 -0.08
CA PRO A 95 -20.50 6.70 -1.21
C PRO A 95 -20.57 7.69 -2.38
N THR A 96 -19.42 8.27 -2.72
CA THR A 96 -19.23 9.14 -3.87
C THR A 96 -19.75 8.46 -5.12
N HIS A 97 -20.79 9.03 -5.72
CA HIS A 97 -21.25 8.65 -7.06
C HIS A 97 -20.12 9.00 -8.05
N ILE A 98 -19.30 8.00 -8.39
CA ILE A 98 -18.35 8.13 -9.51
C ILE A 98 -19.19 8.23 -10.77
N LEU A 99 -19.17 9.39 -11.44
CA LEU A 99 -19.93 9.65 -12.65
C LEU A 99 -19.67 8.54 -13.69
N GLY A 100 -20.72 7.77 -14.02
CA GLY A 100 -20.67 6.67 -14.98
C GLY A 100 -20.44 5.26 -14.41
N LYS A 101 -20.23 5.08 -13.10
CA LYS A 101 -20.12 3.74 -12.48
C LYS A 101 -21.37 3.40 -11.68
N GLN A 102 -21.90 2.20 -11.89
CA GLN A 102 -23.00 1.65 -11.11
C GLN A 102 -22.44 0.79 -9.96
N VAL A 103 -22.89 1.06 -8.75
CA VAL A 103 -22.53 0.27 -7.56
C VAL A 103 -23.25 -1.08 -7.63
N LYS A 104 -22.48 -2.17 -7.69
CA LYS A 104 -23.00 -3.55 -7.69
C LYS A 104 -23.24 -4.09 -6.28
N LYS A 105 -22.35 -3.75 -5.35
CA LYS A 105 -22.31 -4.31 -3.99
C LYS A 105 -21.56 -3.37 -3.06
N VAL A 106 -22.02 -3.27 -1.81
CA VAL A 106 -21.38 -2.56 -0.70
C VAL A 106 -21.14 -3.57 0.44
N VAL A 107 -19.97 -3.52 1.07
CA VAL A 107 -19.65 -4.30 2.27
C VAL A 107 -19.30 -3.33 3.40
N ILE A 108 -20.01 -3.42 4.52
CA ILE A 108 -19.82 -2.60 5.72
C ILE A 108 -19.10 -3.46 6.76
N PHE A 109 -18.02 -2.97 7.35
CA PHE A 109 -17.28 -3.64 8.42
C PHE A 109 -17.52 -2.93 9.75
N TYR A 110 -17.82 -3.69 10.80
CA TYR A 110 -18.02 -3.20 12.15
C TYR A 110 -16.78 -3.42 13.02
N THR A 111 -16.69 -2.67 14.12
CA THR A 111 -15.56 -2.74 15.07
C THR A 111 -15.47 -4.05 15.84
N ASP A 112 -16.55 -4.83 15.85
CA ASP A 112 -16.63 -6.17 16.45
C ASP A 112 -16.25 -7.28 15.46
N ASN A 113 -15.60 -6.93 14.35
CA ASN A 113 -15.20 -7.83 13.27
C ASN A 113 -16.36 -8.49 12.51
N THR A 114 -17.60 -8.01 12.67
CA THR A 114 -18.73 -8.43 11.83
C THR A 114 -18.80 -7.61 10.53
N PHE A 115 -19.55 -8.10 9.55
CA PHE A 115 -19.77 -7.36 8.29
C PHE A 115 -21.19 -7.53 7.75
N GLU A 116 -21.66 -6.53 7.02
CA GLU A 116 -22.93 -6.53 6.27
C GLU A 116 -22.69 -6.34 4.77
N GLU A 117 -23.46 -7.06 3.96
CA GLU A 117 -23.40 -6.99 2.51
C GLU A 117 -24.71 -6.47 1.94
N ILE A 118 -24.65 -5.34 1.23
CA ILE A 118 -25.79 -4.74 0.53
C ILE A 118 -25.55 -4.86 -0.97
N SER A 119 -26.38 -5.65 -1.64
CA SER A 119 -26.40 -5.73 -3.11
C SER A 119 -27.57 -4.92 -3.66
N LYS A 120 -27.34 -4.15 -4.72
CA LYS A 120 -28.43 -3.45 -5.42
C LYS A 120 -29.08 -4.45 -6.38
N VAL A 121 -30.37 -4.75 -6.16
CA VAL A 121 -31.20 -5.56 -7.07
C VAL A 121 -31.51 -4.76 -8.33
#